data_AF-A0AAW7QP55-F1
#
_entry.id   AF-A0AAW7QP55-F1
#
_cell.length_a   1.000
_cell.length_b   1.000
_cell.length_c   1.000
_cell.angle_alpha   90.00
_cell.angle_beta   90.00
_cell.angle_gamma   90.00
#
_symmetry.space_group_name_H-M   'P 1'
#
loop_
_entity.id
_entity.type
_entity.pdbx_description
1 polymer ?
#
loop_
_entity_poly.entity_id
_entity_poly.type
_entity_poly.pdbx_seq_one_letter_code
_entity_poly.pdbx_strand_id
1 'polypeptide(L)'
;MSSPLRNPRQLITVLIAGVSGLIVLLDFVGAGPAVRVLATVLVRWAALITAIAVVIGIFSVFRSHLQRIQMRAPEAGYSLVLLGGMMIVIVAGILYPTRTATGLALPATLAAIPIRTVFRLIYEPLAASLLALLTFFALRAMLRAARSGRAEAIFVVVVALLALILQLPLLAVIPVIGQAVQWLNDYLVAAGARGLLLGSAIGALVAGIRLLIGFDMPYADR
;
A
#
# COMPACT_ATOMS: atom_id res chain seq x y z
N MET A 1 -6.01 -21.45 -23.26
CA MET A 1 -6.97 -20.35 -23.00
C MET A 1 -8.37 -20.86 -23.28
N SER A 2 -9.05 -21.41 -22.27
CA SER A 2 -10.45 -21.81 -22.40
C SER A 2 -11.31 -20.54 -22.38
N SER A 3 -11.99 -20.25 -23.49
CA SER A 3 -12.95 -19.15 -23.55
C SER A 3 -13.95 -19.27 -22.38
N PRO A 4 -14.27 -18.17 -21.67
CA PRO A 4 -15.26 -18.17 -20.58
C PRO A 4 -16.65 -18.66 -21.03
N LEU A 5 -16.88 -18.74 -22.35
CA LEU A 5 -18.07 -19.31 -22.97
C LEU A 5 -18.18 -20.85 -22.82
N ARG A 6 -17.13 -21.55 -22.36
CA ARG A 6 -17.16 -23.01 -22.19
C ARG A 6 -17.68 -23.49 -20.84
N ASN A 7 -17.67 -22.66 -19.80
CA ASN A 7 -18.13 -23.04 -18.46
C ASN A 7 -19.23 -22.08 -17.97
N PRO A 8 -20.50 -22.53 -17.87
CA PRO A 8 -21.61 -21.66 -17.52
C PRO A 8 -21.48 -21.05 -16.12
N ARG A 9 -20.78 -21.71 -15.19
CA ARG A 9 -20.54 -21.17 -13.84
C ARG A 9 -19.62 -19.95 -13.87
N GLN A 10 -18.54 -20.02 -14.64
CA GLN A 10 -17.59 -18.92 -14.80
C GLN A 10 -18.25 -17.72 -15.47
N LEU A 11 -19.06 -17.96 -16.50
CA LEU A 11 -19.82 -16.91 -17.18
C LEU A 11 -20.76 -16.17 -16.21
N ILE A 12 -21.50 -16.89 -15.38
CA ILE A 12 -22.40 -16.29 -14.39
C ILE A 12 -21.61 -15.43 -13.40
N THR A 13 -20.49 -15.92 -12.88
CA THR A 13 -19.68 -15.15 -11.91
C THR A 13 -19.10 -13.88 -12.53
N VAL A 14 -18.59 -13.95 -13.77
CA VAL A 14 -18.08 -12.77 -14.49
C VAL A 14 -19.19 -11.78 -14.76
N LEU A 15 -20.37 -12.23 -15.17
CA LEU A 15 -21.52 -11.35 -15.39
C LEU A 15 -21.93 -10.66 -14.09
N ILE A 16 -22.00 -11.38 -12.97
CA ILE A 16 -22.33 -10.79 -11.67
C ILE A 16 -21.27 -9.75 -11.27
N ALA A 17 -19.98 -10.11 -11.35
CA ALA A 17 -18.89 -9.21 -10.99
C ALA A 17 -18.88 -7.96 -11.89
N GLY A 18 -18.92 -8.14 -13.22
CA GLY A 18 -18.91 -7.08 -14.21
C GLY A 18 -20.10 -6.14 -14.10
N VAL A 19 -21.32 -6.67 -13.96
CA VAL A 19 -22.54 -5.85 -13.79
C VAL A 19 -22.51 -5.10 -12.46
N SER A 20 -22.12 -5.75 -11.37
CA SER A 20 -22.02 -5.10 -10.06
C SER A 20 -20.99 -3.97 -10.08
N GLY A 21 -19.81 -4.21 -10.69
CA GLY A 21 -18.79 -3.19 -10.86
C GLY A 21 -19.25 -2.04 -11.76
N LEU A 22 -19.94 -2.33 -12.86
CA LEU A 22 -20.49 -1.31 -13.76
C LEU A 22 -21.49 -0.40 -13.05
N ILE A 23 -22.39 -0.96 -12.23
CA ILE A 23 -23.36 -0.18 -11.44
C ILE A 23 -22.63 0.80 -10.50
N VAL A 24 -21.58 0.35 -9.82
CA VAL A 24 -20.78 1.20 -8.92
C VAL A 24 -20.03 2.29 -9.70
N LEU A 25 -19.48 1.96 -10.86
CA LEU A 25 -18.81 2.93 -11.73
C LEU A 25 -19.79 3.98 -12.29
N LEU A 26 -21.02 3.59 -12.59
CA LEU A 26 -22.06 4.53 -13.04
C LEU A 26 -22.49 5.48 -11.92
N ASP A 27 -22.58 5.02 -10.67
CA ASP A 27 -22.83 5.90 -9.52
C ASP A 27 -21.69 6.91 -9.34
N PHE A 28 -20.43 6.49 -9.53
CA PHE A 28 -19.26 7.38 -9.45
C PHE A 28 -19.34 8.57 -10.42
N VAL A 29 -19.88 8.38 -11.63
CA VAL A 29 -20.06 9.45 -12.63
C VAL A 29 -21.35 10.25 -12.40
N GLY A 30 -22.18 9.85 -11.43
CA GLY A 30 -23.42 10.56 -11.09
C GLY A 30 -24.61 10.22 -11.97
N ALA A 31 -24.71 8.97 -12.45
CA ALA A 31 -25.75 8.50 -13.39
C ALA A 31 -27.21 8.57 -12.88
N GLY A 32 -27.46 9.05 -11.66
CA GLY A 32 -28.78 9.39 -11.14
C GLY A 32 -29.17 8.66 -9.84
N PRO A 33 -30.32 9.01 -9.25
CA PRO A 33 -30.72 8.50 -7.93
C PRO A 33 -30.94 6.98 -7.89
N ALA A 34 -31.48 6.38 -8.95
CA ALA A 34 -31.76 4.94 -9.00
C ALA A 34 -30.47 4.10 -8.96
N VAL A 35 -29.46 4.49 -9.75
CA VAL A 35 -28.14 3.85 -9.77
C VAL A 35 -27.46 3.97 -8.40
N ARG A 36 -27.58 5.14 -7.76
CA ARG A 36 -27.02 5.38 -6.42
C ARG A 36 -27.58 4.45 -5.36
N VAL A 37 -28.89 4.19 -5.37
CA VAL A 37 -29.52 3.27 -4.41
C VAL A 37 -28.94 1.86 -4.59
N LEU A 38 -28.86 1.38 -5.82
CA LEU A 38 -28.30 0.05 -6.12
C LEU A 38 -26.82 -0.05 -5.77
N ALA A 39 -26.01 0.93 -6.16
CA ALA A 39 -24.59 1.00 -5.83
C ALA A 39 -24.37 1.04 -4.32
N THR A 40 -25.18 1.80 -3.58
CA THR A 40 -25.09 1.86 -2.10
C THR A 40 -25.36 0.50 -1.47
N VAL A 41 -26.36 -0.24 -1.96
CA VAL A 41 -26.65 -1.60 -1.48
C VAL A 41 -25.47 -2.53 -1.76
N LEU A 42 -24.93 -2.51 -2.98
CA LEU A 42 -23.78 -3.33 -3.37
C LEU A 42 -22.53 -3.01 -2.52
N VAL A 43 -22.22 -1.73 -2.34
CA VAL A 43 -21.07 -1.27 -1.55
C VAL A 43 -21.25 -1.65 -0.07
N ARG A 44 -22.46 -1.57 0.49
CA ARG A 44 -22.73 -2.02 1.87
C ARG A 44 -22.50 -3.53 2.04
N TRP A 45 -22.99 -4.35 1.11
CA TRP A 45 -22.71 -5.78 1.12
C TRP A 45 -21.22 -6.07 0.97
N ALA A 46 -20.54 -5.38 0.05
CA ALA A 46 -19.10 -5.50 -0.11
C ALA A 46 -18.34 -5.12 1.17
N ALA A 47 -18.75 -4.06 1.86
CA ALA A 47 -18.16 -3.65 3.13
C ALA A 47 -18.36 -4.71 4.23
N LEU A 48 -19.54 -5.30 4.34
CA LEU A 48 -19.83 -6.39 5.29
C LEU A 48 -18.97 -7.63 5.00
N ILE A 49 -18.92 -8.06 3.74
CA ILE A 49 -18.10 -9.20 3.31
C ILE A 49 -16.62 -8.91 3.58
N THR A 50 -16.15 -7.70 3.28
CA THR A 50 -14.77 -7.27 3.53
C THR A 50 -14.45 -7.31 5.03
N ALA A 51 -15.35 -6.84 5.89
CA ALA A 51 -15.15 -6.89 7.34
C ALA A 51 -15.00 -8.34 7.83
N ILE A 52 -15.86 -9.26 7.37
CA ILE A 52 -15.76 -10.68 7.70
C ILE A 52 -14.45 -11.29 7.14
N ALA A 53 -14.10 -10.94 5.90
CA ALA A 53 -12.87 -11.41 5.26
C ALA A 53 -11.61 -10.96 6.01
N VAL A 54 -11.58 -9.74 6.53
CA VAL A 54 -10.48 -9.24 7.38
C VAL A 54 -10.35 -10.09 8.65
N VAL A 55 -11.46 -10.41 9.31
CA VAL A 55 -11.45 -11.27 10.52
C VAL A 55 -10.90 -12.67 10.18
N ILE A 56 -11.37 -13.26 9.07
CA ILE A 56 -10.86 -14.55 8.59
C ILE A 56 -9.37 -14.45 8.26
N GLY A 57 -8.93 -13.36 7.63
CA GLY A 57 -7.53 -13.09 7.30
C GLY A 57 -6.65 -13.04 8.54
N ILE A 58 -7.08 -12.31 9.58
CA ILE A 58 -6.39 -12.25 10.88
C ILE A 58 -6.28 -13.65 11.48
N PHE A 59 -7.38 -14.40 11.49
CA PHE A 59 -7.38 -15.77 12.05
C PHE A 59 -6.45 -16.72 11.27
N SER A 60 -6.42 -16.60 9.93
CA SER A 60 -5.54 -17.39 9.06
C SER A 60 -4.06 -17.12 9.36
N VAL A 61 -3.68 -15.84 9.45
CA VAL A 61 -2.31 -15.44 9.82
C VAL A 61 -1.98 -15.92 11.23
N PHE A 62 -2.89 -15.70 12.20
CA PHE A 62 -2.69 -16.15 13.58
C PHE A 62 -2.43 -17.65 13.65
N ARG A 63 -3.32 -18.46 13.04
CA ARG A 63 -3.22 -19.93 13.07
C ARG A 63 -1.95 -20.43 12.39
N SER A 64 -1.63 -19.92 11.20
CA SER A 64 -0.45 -20.37 10.44
C SER A 64 0.86 -20.08 11.16
N HIS A 65 0.99 -18.92 11.79
CA HIS A 65 2.17 -18.56 12.55
C HIS A 65 2.21 -19.22 13.93
N LEU A 66 1.07 -19.43 14.58
CA LEU A 66 0.99 -20.20 15.82
C LEU A 66 1.43 -21.66 15.59
N GLN A 67 0.99 -22.28 14.50
CA GLN A 67 1.40 -23.63 14.13
C GLN A 67 2.93 -23.70 13.88
N ARG A 68 3.53 -22.72 13.19
CA ARG A 68 4.99 -22.64 13.01
C ARG A 68 5.74 -22.59 14.34
N ILE A 69 5.21 -21.87 15.32
CA ILE A 69 5.81 -21.76 16.66
C ILE A 69 5.69 -23.10 17.41
N GLN A 70 4.50 -23.72 17.40
CA GLN A 70 4.27 -25.02 18.04
C GLN A 70 5.15 -26.12 17.45
N MET A 71 5.34 -26.11 16.14
CA MET A 71 6.20 -27.06 15.42
C MET A 71 7.70 -26.71 15.49
N ARG A 72 8.09 -25.65 16.23
CA ARG A 72 9.48 -25.16 16.35
C ARG A 72 10.18 -25.01 15.00
N ALA A 73 9.49 -24.46 14.02
CA ALA A 73 10.05 -24.22 12.70
C ALA A 73 11.32 -23.32 12.79
N PRO A 74 12.26 -23.42 11.84
CA PRO A 74 13.53 -22.66 11.87
C PRO A 74 13.36 -21.14 12.04
N GLU A 75 12.23 -20.61 11.58
CA GLU A 75 11.88 -19.17 11.61
C GLU A 75 10.78 -18.82 12.64
N ALA A 76 10.58 -19.66 13.66
CA ALA A 76 9.56 -19.44 14.68
C ALA A 76 9.73 -18.10 15.44
N GLY A 77 10.96 -17.60 15.58
CA GLY A 77 11.24 -16.29 16.18
C GLY A 77 10.57 -15.13 15.46
N TYR A 78 10.60 -15.11 14.13
CA TYR A 78 9.91 -14.08 13.34
C TYR A 78 8.39 -14.18 13.45
N SER A 79 7.87 -15.41 13.60
CA SER A 79 6.45 -15.64 13.83
C SER A 79 6.00 -15.06 15.18
N LEU A 80 6.83 -15.13 16.23
CA LEU A 80 6.53 -14.50 17.52
C LEU A 80 6.47 -12.98 17.42
N VAL A 81 7.42 -12.36 16.69
CA VAL A 81 7.41 -10.90 16.46
C VAL A 81 6.15 -10.47 15.71
N LEU A 82 5.77 -11.22 14.67
CA LEU A 82 4.55 -10.92 13.91
C LEU A 82 3.29 -11.02 14.77
N LEU A 83 3.12 -12.13 15.51
CA LEU A 83 1.95 -12.31 16.38
C LEU A 83 1.92 -11.27 17.50
N GLY A 84 3.07 -10.96 18.10
CA GLY A 84 3.21 -9.93 19.12
C GLY A 84 2.82 -8.55 18.59
N GLY A 85 3.36 -8.15 17.42
CA GLY A 85 3.01 -6.90 16.77
C GLY A 85 1.52 -6.81 16.40
N MET A 86 0.94 -7.89 15.89
CA MET A 86 -0.49 -7.98 15.60
C MET A 86 -1.34 -7.78 16.87
N MET A 87 -0.98 -8.42 17.98
CA MET A 87 -1.67 -8.24 19.27
C MET A 87 -1.53 -6.81 19.79
N ILE A 88 -0.34 -6.22 19.71
CA ILE A 88 -0.10 -4.82 20.13
C ILE A 88 -1.00 -3.87 19.34
N VAL A 89 -1.08 -4.00 18.01
CA VAL A 89 -1.90 -3.12 17.17
C VAL A 89 -3.39 -3.30 17.46
N ILE A 90 -3.87 -4.54 17.61
CA ILE A 90 -5.28 -4.81 17.93
C ILE A 90 -5.64 -4.26 19.31
N VAL A 91 -4.82 -4.53 20.33
CA VAL A 91 -5.03 -4.06 21.70
C VAL A 91 -4.97 -2.54 21.76
N ALA A 92 -3.95 -1.91 21.16
CA ALA A 92 -3.82 -0.46 21.15
C ALA A 92 -4.95 0.21 20.34
N GLY A 93 -5.39 -0.42 19.26
CA GLY A 93 -6.48 0.08 18.42
C GLY A 93 -7.86 0.03 19.08
N ILE A 94 -8.07 -0.88 20.04
CA ILE A 94 -9.38 -1.09 20.71
C ILE A 94 -9.41 -0.50 22.12
N LEU A 95 -8.35 -0.72 22.91
CA LEU A 95 -8.37 -0.48 24.36
C LEU A 95 -7.68 0.82 24.80
N TYR A 96 -7.00 1.54 23.90
CA TYR A 96 -6.26 2.73 24.30
C TYR A 96 -7.20 3.93 24.50
N PRO A 97 -7.38 4.44 25.72
CA PRO A 97 -8.35 5.49 25.98
C PRO A 97 -7.95 6.79 25.30
N THR A 98 -8.86 7.33 24.50
CA THR A 98 -8.72 8.64 23.87
C THR A 98 -9.44 9.71 24.69
N ARG A 99 -8.78 10.84 24.93
CA ARG A 99 -9.42 12.00 25.57
C ARG A 99 -10.33 12.69 24.57
N THR A 100 -11.59 12.84 24.94
CA THR A 100 -12.62 13.57 24.19
C THR A 100 -13.14 14.74 25.03
N ALA A 101 -13.88 15.66 24.42
CA ALA A 101 -14.42 16.85 25.10
C ALA A 101 -15.31 16.54 26.32
N THR A 102 -15.85 15.31 26.41
CA THR A 102 -16.74 14.84 27.47
C THR A 102 -16.11 13.80 28.41
N GLY A 103 -14.82 13.48 28.27
CA GLY A 103 -14.09 12.54 29.15
C GLY A 103 -13.18 11.55 28.42
N LEU A 104 -12.82 10.44 29.10
CA LEU A 104 -12.14 9.30 28.48
C LEU A 104 -13.16 8.47 27.69
N ALA A 105 -12.90 8.27 26.40
CA ALA A 105 -13.70 7.39 25.55
C ALA A 105 -12.79 6.38 24.82
N LEU A 106 -13.34 5.20 24.50
CA LEU A 106 -12.66 4.25 23.63
C LEU A 106 -12.60 4.79 22.18
N PRO A 107 -11.54 4.48 21.43
CA PRO A 107 -11.35 4.99 20.09
C PRO A 107 -12.41 4.43 19.15
N ALA A 108 -13.24 5.30 18.59
CA ALA A 108 -14.29 4.92 17.64
C ALA A 108 -13.74 4.57 16.25
N THR A 109 -12.49 4.93 15.96
CA THR A 109 -11.86 4.68 14.65
C THR A 109 -10.41 4.24 14.79
N LEU A 110 -9.96 3.42 13.83
CA LEU A 110 -8.57 2.98 13.68
C LEU A 110 -7.60 4.14 13.33
N ALA A 111 -8.09 5.37 13.17
CA ALA A 111 -7.28 6.58 12.94
C ALA A 111 -6.81 7.23 14.25
N ALA A 112 -7.10 6.62 15.41
CA ALA A 112 -6.78 7.16 16.72
C ALA A 112 -5.26 7.24 17.00
N ILE A 113 -4.90 8.17 17.88
CA ILE A 113 -3.56 8.43 18.44
C ILE A 113 -2.68 7.16 18.68
N PRO A 114 -3.20 6.05 19.25
CA PRO A 114 -2.43 4.82 19.45
C PRO A 114 -1.81 4.25 18.16
N ILE A 115 -2.58 4.14 17.07
CA ILE A 115 -2.10 3.51 15.82
C ILE A 115 -1.06 4.40 15.15
N ARG A 116 -1.24 5.72 15.16
CA ARG A 116 -0.23 6.67 14.69
C ARG A 116 1.07 6.56 15.48
N THR A 117 0.98 6.35 16.79
CA THR A 117 2.15 6.17 17.66
C THR A 117 2.91 4.90 17.30
N VAL A 118 2.21 3.78 17.08
CA VAL A 118 2.83 2.53 16.61
C VAL A 118 3.50 2.73 15.25
N PHE A 119 2.84 3.42 14.32
CA PHE A 119 3.40 3.72 13.02
C PHE A 119 4.70 4.55 13.12
N ARG A 120 4.68 5.62 13.92
CA ARG A 120 5.85 6.49 14.10
C ARG A 120 7.01 5.80 14.81
N LEU A 121 6.73 4.95 15.80
CA LEU A 121 7.77 4.31 16.60
C LEU A 121 8.33 3.03 15.97
N ILE A 122 7.52 2.32 15.18
CA ILE A 122 7.90 1.01 14.63
C ILE A 122 8.02 1.08 13.11
N TYR A 123 6.97 1.51 12.41
CA TYR A 123 6.96 1.47 10.95
C TYR A 123 7.93 2.47 10.33
N GLU A 124 7.93 3.73 10.76
CA GLU A 124 8.80 4.77 10.18
C GLU A 124 10.29 4.43 10.29
N PRO A 125 10.83 4.01 11.45
CA PRO A 125 12.24 3.61 11.54
C PRO A 125 12.58 2.37 10.72
N LEU A 126 11.68 1.36 10.67
CA LEU A 126 11.88 0.18 9.84
C LEU A 126 11.91 0.55 8.36
N ALA A 127 10.96 1.36 7.89
CA ALA A 127 10.93 1.86 6.52
C ALA A 127 12.20 2.67 6.19
N ALA A 128 12.64 3.54 7.10
CA ALA A 128 13.88 4.30 6.95
C ALA A 128 15.11 3.38 6.85
N SER A 129 15.17 2.29 7.65
CA SER A 129 16.25 1.32 7.57
C SER A 129 16.31 0.59 6.22
N LEU A 130 15.14 0.22 5.66
CA LEU A 130 15.05 -0.40 4.34
C LEU A 130 15.45 0.59 3.24
N LEU A 131 15.02 1.85 3.34
CA LEU A 131 15.42 2.91 2.42
C LEU A 131 16.93 3.19 2.51
N ALA A 132 17.53 3.13 3.71
CA ALA A 132 18.97 3.25 3.89
C ALA A 132 19.74 2.10 3.21
N LEU A 133 19.25 0.86 3.34
CA LEU A 133 19.82 -0.30 2.63
C LEU A 133 19.69 -0.13 1.10
N LEU A 134 18.53 0.29 0.61
CA LEU A 134 18.33 0.58 -0.81
C LEU A 134 19.27 1.67 -1.30
N THR A 135 19.49 2.72 -0.50
CA THR A 135 20.42 3.80 -0.80
C THR A 135 21.85 3.27 -0.89
N PHE A 136 22.26 2.40 0.04
CA PHE A 136 23.57 1.77 0.00
C PHE A 136 23.76 0.87 -1.23
N PHE A 137 22.75 0.09 -1.60
CA PHE A 137 22.78 -0.71 -2.84
C PHE A 137 22.80 0.16 -4.09
N ALA A 138 22.02 1.25 -4.11
CA ALA A 138 22.03 2.23 -5.19
C ALA A 138 23.40 2.89 -5.34
N LEU A 139 24.04 3.30 -4.23
CA LEU A 139 25.39 3.84 -4.24
C LEU A 139 26.41 2.82 -4.77
N ARG A 140 26.34 1.55 -4.33
CA ARG A 140 27.18 0.47 -4.87
C ARG A 140 26.95 0.27 -6.37
N ALA A 141 25.72 0.34 -6.84
CA ALA A 141 25.37 0.25 -8.25
C ALA A 141 25.93 1.46 -9.04
N MET A 142 25.84 2.68 -8.49
CA MET A 142 26.43 3.88 -9.08
C MET A 142 27.95 3.75 -9.23
N LEU A 143 28.65 3.25 -8.20
CA LEU A 143 30.10 3.01 -8.27
C LEU A 143 30.46 1.97 -9.33
N ARG A 144 29.66 0.91 -9.45
CA ARG A 144 29.82 -0.09 -10.52
C ARG A 144 29.58 0.51 -11.90
N ALA A 145 28.53 1.33 -12.04
CA ALA A 145 28.19 2.02 -13.28
C ALA A 145 29.29 3.01 -13.69
N ALA A 146 29.85 3.77 -12.75
CA ALA A 146 30.97 4.67 -13.01
C ALA A 146 32.22 3.93 -13.50
N ARG A 147 32.50 2.73 -12.95
CA ARG A 147 33.61 1.87 -13.39
C ARG A 147 33.38 1.17 -14.72
N SER A 148 32.17 1.20 -15.28
CA SER A 148 31.86 0.53 -16.56
C SER A 148 32.52 1.20 -17.78
N GLY A 149 33.08 2.41 -17.62
CA GLY A 149 33.75 3.16 -18.68
C GLY A 149 32.81 3.72 -19.75
N ARG A 150 31.50 3.48 -19.65
CA ARG A 150 30.50 4.03 -20.58
C ARG A 150 30.19 5.48 -20.25
N ALA A 151 30.31 6.37 -21.23
CA ALA A 151 30.04 7.80 -21.08
C ALA A 151 28.63 8.08 -20.53
N GLU A 152 27.62 7.35 -21.01
CA GLU A 152 26.23 7.44 -20.55
C GLU A 152 26.09 7.11 -19.06
N ALA A 153 26.75 6.06 -18.59
CA ALA A 153 26.69 5.64 -17.19
C ALA A 153 27.36 6.66 -16.25
N ILE A 154 28.49 7.23 -16.67
CA ILE A 154 29.18 8.28 -15.92
C ILE A 154 28.31 9.54 -15.82
N PHE A 155 27.66 9.94 -16.91
CA PHE A 155 26.76 11.09 -16.91
C PHE A 155 25.62 10.92 -15.88
N VAL A 156 24.96 9.75 -15.87
CA VAL A 156 23.91 9.45 -14.90
C VAL A 156 24.43 9.52 -13.46
N VAL A 157 25.62 8.97 -13.20
CA VAL A 157 26.23 9.01 -11.86
C VAL A 157 26.53 10.44 -11.41
N VAL A 158 27.06 11.29 -12.30
CA VAL A 158 27.33 12.71 -11.99
C VAL A 158 26.04 13.45 -11.66
N VAL A 159 25.00 13.28 -12.46
CA VAL A 159 23.70 13.91 -12.21
C VAL A 159 23.11 13.46 -10.88
N ALA A 160 23.17 12.15 -10.57
CA ALA A 160 22.69 11.62 -9.31
C ALA A 160 23.49 12.13 -8.10
N LEU A 161 24.81 12.26 -8.22
CA LEU A 161 25.66 12.86 -7.17
C LEU A 161 25.33 14.33 -6.95
N LEU A 162 25.14 15.11 -8.01
CA LEU A 162 24.74 16.51 -7.91
C LEU A 162 23.38 16.64 -7.21
N ALA A 163 22.41 15.81 -7.57
CA ALA A 163 21.10 15.79 -6.93
C ALA A 163 21.19 15.43 -5.43
N LEU A 164 22.08 14.52 -5.05
CA LEU A 164 22.31 14.13 -3.66
C LEU A 164 22.96 15.26 -2.86
N ILE A 165 23.99 15.91 -3.43
CA ILE A 165 24.67 17.05 -2.80
C ILE A 165 23.67 18.18 -2.56
N LEU A 166 22.82 18.46 -3.55
CA LEU A 166 21.84 19.55 -3.47
C LEU A 166 20.85 19.36 -2.30
N GLN A 167 20.58 18.13 -1.87
CA GLN A 167 19.69 17.85 -0.73
C GLN A 167 20.32 18.07 0.65
N LEU A 168 21.61 18.45 0.74
CA LEU A 168 22.27 18.68 2.02
C LEU A 168 21.72 19.95 2.71
N PRO A 169 21.32 19.87 3.99
CA PRO A 169 20.69 21.00 4.69
C PRO A 169 21.61 22.23 4.83
N LEU A 170 22.93 22.02 4.84
CA LEU A 170 23.94 23.08 4.86
C LEU A 170 23.88 23.99 3.63
N LEU A 171 23.52 23.42 2.47
CA LEU A 171 23.45 24.17 1.21
C LEU A 171 22.15 24.97 1.07
N ALA A 172 21.10 24.59 1.81
CA ALA A 172 19.83 25.29 1.80
C ALA A 172 19.89 26.69 2.44
N VAL A 173 20.93 26.98 3.22
CA VAL A 173 21.16 28.29 3.86
C VAL A 173 21.64 29.34 2.85
N ILE A 174 22.26 28.91 1.75
CA ILE A 174 22.74 29.82 0.70
C ILE A 174 21.54 30.22 -0.18
N PRO A 175 21.15 31.50 -0.29
CA PRO A 175 19.89 31.90 -0.92
C PRO A 175 19.69 31.38 -2.34
N VAL A 176 20.73 31.39 -3.17
CA VAL A 176 20.67 30.93 -4.57
C VAL A 176 20.55 29.41 -4.65
N ILE A 177 21.29 28.69 -3.81
CA ILE A 177 21.27 27.22 -3.82
C ILE A 177 19.98 26.72 -3.17
N GLY A 178 19.53 27.33 -2.06
CA GLY A 178 18.26 27.02 -1.41
C GLY A 178 17.05 27.15 -2.32
N GLN A 179 16.98 28.15 -3.20
CA GLN A 179 15.92 28.25 -4.21
C GLN A 179 15.95 27.08 -5.20
N ALA A 180 17.13 26.67 -5.66
CA ALA A 180 17.27 25.50 -6.52
C ALA A 180 16.88 24.19 -5.82
N VAL A 181 17.20 24.06 -4.53
CA VAL A 181 16.77 22.93 -3.68
C VAL A 181 15.25 22.89 -3.55
N GLN A 182 14.62 24.02 -3.24
CA GLN A 182 13.17 24.11 -3.12
C GLN A 182 12.48 23.77 -4.44
N TRP A 183 12.94 24.36 -5.55
CA TRP A 183 12.42 24.04 -6.87
C TRP A 183 12.56 22.53 -7.20
N LEU A 184 13.71 21.93 -6.91
CA LEU A 184 13.92 20.50 -7.11
C LEU A 184 12.91 19.66 -6.32
N ASN A 185 12.65 20.02 -5.06
CA ASN A 185 11.73 19.28 -4.20
C ASN A 185 10.27 19.45 -4.62
N ASP A 186 9.84 20.69 -4.86
CA ASP A 186 8.44 21.02 -5.15
C ASP A 186 7.98 20.54 -6.53
N TYR A 187 8.89 20.51 -7.49
CA TYR A 187 8.58 20.09 -8.85
C TYR A 187 9.06 18.68 -9.12
N LEU A 188 10.37 18.38 -9.03
CA LEU A 188 10.90 17.09 -9.51
C LEU A 188 10.64 15.94 -8.53
N VAL A 189 10.99 16.11 -7.25
CA VAL A 189 10.80 15.07 -6.23
C VAL A 189 9.32 14.82 -5.99
N ALA A 190 8.53 15.88 -5.83
CA ALA A 190 7.10 15.77 -5.68
C ALA A 190 6.41 15.18 -6.92
N ALA A 191 6.83 15.53 -8.15
CA ALA A 191 6.31 14.89 -9.36
C ALA A 191 6.66 13.40 -9.41
N GLY A 192 7.88 13.01 -9.03
CA GLY A 192 8.26 11.60 -8.94
C GLY A 192 7.40 10.82 -7.95
N ALA A 193 7.22 11.36 -6.73
CA ALA A 193 6.37 10.75 -5.71
C ALA A 193 4.91 10.63 -6.18
N ARG A 194 4.35 11.68 -6.78
CA ARG A 194 3.01 11.66 -7.37
C ARG A 194 2.91 10.68 -8.52
N GLY A 195 3.93 10.59 -9.37
CA GLY A 195 4.00 9.62 -10.46
C GLY A 195 3.94 8.18 -9.97
N LEU A 196 4.66 7.85 -8.89
CA LEU A 196 4.58 6.54 -8.25
C LEU A 196 3.20 6.26 -7.65
N LEU A 197 2.60 7.26 -6.99
CA LEU A 197 1.24 7.14 -6.44
C LEU A 197 0.20 6.92 -7.54
N LEU A 198 0.26 7.71 -8.61
CA LEU A 198 -0.62 7.56 -9.77
C LEU A 198 -0.38 6.22 -10.48
N GLY A 199 0.87 5.82 -10.67
CA GLY A 199 1.22 4.53 -11.27
C GLY A 199 0.68 3.36 -10.48
N SER A 200 0.81 3.38 -9.15
CA SER A 200 0.23 2.33 -8.29
C SER A 200 -1.30 2.33 -8.31
N ALA A 201 -1.93 3.51 -8.32
CA ALA A 201 -3.38 3.65 -8.44
C ALA A 201 -3.90 3.12 -9.80
N ILE A 202 -3.24 3.46 -10.91
CA ILE A 202 -3.58 2.94 -12.24
C ILE A 202 -3.37 1.42 -12.28
N GLY A 203 -2.29 0.91 -11.70
CA GLY A 203 -2.04 -0.53 -11.59
C GLY A 203 -3.16 -1.26 -10.86
N ALA A 204 -3.63 -0.71 -9.73
CA ALA A 204 -4.76 -1.24 -8.99
C ALA A 204 -6.08 -1.17 -9.80
N LEU A 205 -6.30 -0.07 -10.52
CA LEU A 205 -7.47 0.11 -11.40
C LEU A 205 -7.47 -0.91 -12.56
N VAL A 206 -6.33 -1.14 -13.21
CA VAL A 206 -6.18 -2.15 -14.27
C VAL A 206 -6.44 -3.55 -13.73
N ALA A 207 -5.91 -3.90 -12.55
CA ALA A 207 -6.20 -5.17 -11.90
C ALA A 207 -7.70 -5.32 -11.59
N GLY A 208 -8.35 -4.26 -11.11
CA GLY A 208 -9.80 -4.22 -10.89
C GLY A 208 -10.60 -4.43 -12.18
N ILE A 209 -10.28 -3.72 -13.26
CA ILE A 209 -10.94 -3.85 -14.56
C ILE A 209 -10.77 -5.27 -15.13
N ARG A 210 -9.56 -5.83 -15.06
CA ARG A 210 -9.30 -7.21 -15.50
C ARG A 210 -10.16 -8.21 -14.73
N LEU A 211 -10.37 -8.00 -13.44
CA LEU A 211 -11.26 -8.82 -12.62
C LEU A 211 -12.73 -8.65 -13.01
N LEU A 212 -13.18 -7.42 -13.29
CA LEU A 212 -14.57 -7.13 -13.69
C LEU A 212 -14.92 -7.74 -15.07
N ILE A 213 -13.97 -7.73 -16.00
CA ILE A 213 -14.16 -8.30 -17.35
C ILE A 213 -13.93 -9.83 -17.34
N GLY A 214 -13.39 -10.38 -16.25
CA GLY A 214 -13.14 -11.81 -16.11
C GLY A 214 -11.84 -12.29 -16.79
N PHE A 215 -10.87 -11.40 -17.02
CA PHE A 215 -9.53 -11.81 -17.45
C PHE A 215 -8.77 -12.53 -16.32
N ASP A 216 -8.98 -12.11 -15.07
CA ASP A 216 -8.39 -12.72 -13.89
C ASP A 216 -9.51 -13.28 -12.99
N MET A 217 -9.58 -14.60 -12.84
CA MET A 217 -10.62 -15.29 -12.06
C MET A 217 -10.05 -16.11 -10.88
N PRO A 218 -9.46 -15.46 -9.86
CA PRO A 218 -8.84 -16.18 -8.73
C PRO A 218 -9.82 -17.07 -7.93
N TYR A 219 -11.13 -16.82 -8.09
CA TYR A 219 -12.21 -17.56 -7.44
C TYR A 219 -12.76 -18.73 -8.26
N ALA A 220 -12.40 -18.85 -9.56
CA ALA A 220 -12.99 -19.84 -10.46
C ALA A 220 -12.03 -20.95 -10.93
N ASP A 221 -10.75 -20.89 -10.54
CA ASP A 221 -9.70 -21.87 -10.85
C ASP A 221 -9.67 -23.07 -9.87
N ARG A 222 -10.82 -23.46 -9.31
CA ARG A 222 -10.97 -24.69 -8.52
C ARG A 222 -12.20 -25.48 -8.92
#